data_AF-A0A7X7D7W8-F1
#
_entry.id   AF-A0A7X7D7W8-F1
#
_cell.length_a   1.000
_cell.length_b   1.000
_cell.length_c   1.000
_cell.angle_alpha   90.00
_cell.angle_beta   90.00
_cell.angle_gamma   90.00
#
_symmetry.space_group_name_H-M   'P 1'
#
loop_
_entity.id
_entity.type
_entity.pdbx_description
1 polymer ?
#
loop_
_entity_poly.entity_id
_entity_poly.type
_entity_poly.pdbx_seq_one_letter_code
_entity_poly.pdbx_strand_id
1 'polypeptide(L)'
;EDLGQFIIDQGVDVAISREMVIDHGGAQPVELMFGSLTAKPVIPIFVNGVAHPFAAMERIRLLAEAVGTWAANLDKKVLMIASGGLSHDPPLPRWAEATDAQKEFLLHGHPDQADRDAREARVTAAGKANAAETGIIDINPEWDQKFMADCASADPTRFDHYTAAQMAEDAGNSSHEVRTWVAGFSALTAAHGGYQVEYEFYRPIPEFVAGFGLMIAR
;
A
#
# COMPACT_ATOMS: atom_id res chain seq x y z
N GLU A 1 -14.27 -14.39 9.12
CA GLU A 1 -14.72 -15.49 8.25
C GLU A 1 -15.79 -14.99 7.29
N ASP A 2 -16.82 -14.30 7.79
CA ASP A 2 -17.90 -13.70 6.99
C ASP A 2 -17.42 -12.87 5.78
N LEU A 3 -16.51 -11.92 5.99
CA LEU A 3 -15.93 -11.13 4.88
C LEU A 3 -15.20 -12.04 3.87
N GLY A 4 -14.42 -13.00 4.35
CA GLY A 4 -13.68 -13.91 3.46
C GLY A 4 -14.62 -14.77 2.62
N GLN A 5 -15.68 -15.31 3.21
CA GLN A 5 -16.70 -16.06 2.47
C GLN A 5 -17.42 -15.16 1.46
N PHE A 6 -17.80 -13.95 1.85
CA PHE A 6 -18.44 -13.00 0.94
C PHE A 6 -17.59 -12.70 -0.29
N ILE A 7 -16.28 -12.46 -0.11
CA ILE A 7 -15.35 -12.21 -1.22
C ILE A 7 -15.25 -13.43 -2.15
N ILE A 8 -15.19 -14.64 -1.59
CA ILE A 8 -15.16 -15.90 -2.36
C ILE A 8 -16.44 -16.07 -3.17
N ASP A 9 -17.61 -15.75 -2.59
CA ASP A 9 -18.90 -15.82 -3.28
C ASP A 9 -18.99 -14.82 -4.46
N GLN A 10 -18.16 -13.77 -4.46
CA GLN A 10 -18.00 -12.84 -5.60
C GLN A 10 -16.96 -13.31 -6.64
N GLY A 11 -16.39 -14.51 -6.49
CA GLY A 11 -15.43 -15.08 -7.44
C GLY A 11 -13.99 -14.55 -7.29
N VAL A 12 -13.62 -14.07 -6.10
CA VAL A 12 -12.25 -13.66 -5.79
C VAL A 12 -11.65 -14.58 -4.73
N ASP A 13 -10.57 -15.27 -5.08
CA ASP A 13 -9.85 -16.12 -4.14
C ASP A 13 -9.07 -15.31 -3.12
N VAL A 14 -9.23 -15.64 -1.84
CA VAL A 14 -8.49 -15.01 -0.73
C VAL A 14 -7.94 -16.05 0.24
N ALA A 15 -6.78 -15.74 0.82
CA ALA A 15 -6.22 -16.50 1.93
C ALA A 15 -6.63 -15.85 3.26
N ILE A 16 -6.86 -16.68 4.28
CA ILE A 16 -7.10 -16.23 5.66
C ILE A 16 -5.88 -16.59 6.50
N SER A 17 -5.26 -15.59 7.12
CA SER A 17 -4.25 -15.80 8.16
C SER A 17 -4.85 -15.53 9.54
N ARG A 18 -4.57 -16.41 10.51
CA ARG A 18 -4.97 -16.25 11.92
C ARG A 18 -3.83 -15.79 12.83
N GLU A 19 -2.61 -15.77 12.31
CA GLU A 19 -1.39 -15.47 13.07
C GLU A 19 -0.53 -14.42 12.33
N MET A 20 -1.16 -13.64 11.45
CA MET A 20 -0.48 -12.52 10.80
C MET A 20 -0.06 -11.51 11.85
N VAL A 21 1.23 -11.20 11.89
CA VAL A 21 1.76 -10.06 12.63
C VAL A 21 1.68 -8.84 11.72
N ILE A 22 0.89 -7.85 12.12
CA ILE A 22 0.75 -6.59 11.38
C ILE A 22 2.04 -5.80 11.59
N ASP A 23 2.66 -5.39 10.49
CA ASP A 23 3.87 -4.59 10.51
C ASP A 23 3.54 -3.09 10.60
N HIS A 24 4.58 -2.26 10.53
CA HIS A 24 4.45 -0.80 10.60
C HIS A 24 3.47 -0.20 9.58
N GLY A 25 3.40 -0.74 8.36
CA GLY A 25 2.54 -0.20 7.31
C GLY A 25 1.05 -0.27 7.69
N GLY A 26 0.63 -1.36 8.34
CA GLY A 26 -0.74 -1.49 8.85
C GLY A 26 -0.95 -0.89 10.24
N ALA A 27 0.06 -0.96 11.10
CA ALA A 27 -0.06 -0.61 12.51
C ALA A 27 -0.02 0.91 12.76
N GLN A 28 0.98 1.61 12.19
CA GLN A 28 1.23 3.01 12.52
C GLN A 28 0.06 3.95 12.22
N PRO A 29 -0.67 3.82 11.08
CA PRO A 29 -1.82 4.69 10.83
C PRO A 29 -2.90 4.57 11.92
N VAL A 30 -3.18 3.35 12.40
CA VAL A 30 -4.18 3.11 13.44
C VAL A 30 -3.71 3.68 14.78
N GLU A 31 -2.44 3.50 15.13
CA GLU A 31 -1.85 4.06 16.36
C GLU A 31 -1.84 5.58 16.35
N LEU A 32 -1.47 6.21 15.22
CA LEU A 32 -1.46 7.67 15.09
C LEU A 32 -2.86 8.26 15.22
N MET A 33 -3.89 7.59 14.68
CA MET A 33 -5.28 8.08 14.73
C MET A 33 -5.98 7.80 16.06
N PHE A 34 -5.72 6.65 16.68
CA PHE A 34 -6.50 6.17 17.83
C PHE A 34 -5.68 5.92 19.10
N GLY A 35 -4.36 6.12 19.07
CA GLY A 35 -3.43 5.94 20.19
C GLY A 35 -3.10 4.48 20.52
N SER A 36 -3.78 3.50 19.88
CA SER A 36 -3.54 2.07 20.10
C SER A 36 -4.15 1.24 18.96
N LEU A 37 -3.48 0.16 18.58
CA LEU A 37 -4.00 -0.83 17.61
C LEU A 37 -5.31 -1.48 18.04
N THR A 38 -5.55 -1.59 19.35
CA THR A 38 -6.75 -2.24 19.89
C THR A 38 -7.86 -1.25 20.24
N ALA A 39 -7.70 0.03 19.90
CA ALA A 39 -8.68 1.06 20.21
C ALA A 39 -10.03 0.88 19.46
N LYS A 40 -10.01 0.19 18.31
CA LYS A 40 -11.18 -0.17 17.50
C LYS A 40 -11.04 -1.61 16.98
N PRO A 41 -12.14 -2.31 16.66
CA PRO A 41 -12.07 -3.54 15.89
C PRO A 41 -11.48 -3.25 14.50
N VAL A 42 -10.41 -3.97 14.13
CA VAL A 42 -9.71 -3.83 12.85
C VAL A 42 -9.75 -5.17 12.10
N ILE A 43 -10.05 -5.11 10.81
CA ILE A 43 -9.89 -6.25 9.90
C ILE A 43 -8.69 -5.93 8.99
N PRO A 44 -7.51 -6.54 9.21
CA PRO A 44 -6.37 -6.33 8.33
C PRO A 44 -6.60 -7.03 6.99
N ILE A 45 -6.39 -6.30 5.90
CA ILE A 45 -6.41 -6.82 4.53
C ILE A 45 -5.02 -6.60 3.95
N PHE A 46 -4.30 -7.69 3.69
CA PHE A 46 -2.96 -7.63 3.13
C PHE A 46 -3.02 -7.64 1.61
N VAL A 47 -2.43 -6.63 0.97
CA VAL A 47 -2.27 -6.57 -0.49
C VAL A 47 -0.78 -6.58 -0.80
N ASN A 48 -0.35 -7.56 -1.59
CA ASN A 48 1.06 -7.71 -1.93
C ASN A 48 1.56 -6.56 -2.81
N GLY A 49 2.44 -5.72 -2.26
CA GLY A 49 3.14 -4.64 -2.97
C GLY A 49 4.67 -4.83 -3.05
N VAL A 50 5.21 -5.95 -2.54
CA VAL A 50 6.68 -6.13 -2.42
C VAL A 50 7.16 -7.40 -3.13
N ALA A 51 6.48 -8.54 -2.96
CA ALA A 51 6.98 -9.83 -3.40
C ALA A 51 6.47 -10.20 -4.80
N HIS A 52 7.33 -10.26 -5.80
CA HIS A 52 6.92 -10.76 -7.13
C HIS A 52 6.45 -12.23 -7.08
N PRO A 53 5.48 -12.63 -7.92
CA PRO A 53 4.79 -11.83 -8.94
C PRO A 53 3.64 -10.99 -8.38
N PHE A 54 3.35 -9.87 -9.06
CA PHE A 54 2.21 -9.01 -8.71
C PHE A 54 0.95 -9.38 -9.49
N ALA A 55 -0.19 -9.32 -8.80
CA ALA A 55 -1.48 -9.32 -9.46
C ALA A 55 -1.68 -8.01 -10.25
N ALA A 56 -2.48 -8.07 -11.31
CA ALA A 56 -2.95 -6.88 -12.02
C ALA A 56 -3.80 -5.99 -11.09
N MET A 57 -3.77 -4.68 -11.30
CA MET A 57 -4.55 -3.72 -10.49
C MET A 57 -6.05 -4.03 -10.51
N GLU A 58 -6.57 -4.50 -11.64
CA GLU A 58 -7.96 -4.97 -11.77
C GLU A 58 -8.31 -6.03 -10.71
N ARG A 59 -7.42 -6.97 -10.39
CA ARG A 59 -7.70 -8.00 -9.39
C ARG A 59 -7.80 -7.41 -7.98
N ILE A 60 -7.04 -6.36 -7.71
CA ILE A 60 -7.07 -5.64 -6.43
C ILE A 60 -8.35 -4.81 -6.34
N ARG A 61 -8.74 -4.15 -7.43
CA ARG A 61 -10.01 -3.44 -7.54
C ARG A 61 -11.20 -4.39 -7.28
N LEU A 62 -11.26 -5.55 -7.95
CA LEU A 62 -12.33 -6.52 -7.77
C LEU A 62 -12.41 -7.07 -6.33
N LEU A 63 -11.27 -7.39 -5.72
CA LEU A 63 -11.19 -7.75 -4.29
C LEU A 63 -11.83 -6.65 -3.43
N ALA A 64 -11.45 -5.41 -3.66
CA ALA A 64 -11.89 -4.28 -2.87
C ALA A 64 -13.35 -3.88 -3.12
N GLU A 65 -13.86 -4.04 -4.33
CA GLU A 65 -15.28 -3.87 -4.63
C GLU A 65 -16.15 -4.82 -3.79
N ALA A 66 -15.72 -6.08 -3.65
CA ALA A 66 -16.38 -7.03 -2.76
C ALA A 66 -16.30 -6.60 -1.28
N VAL A 67 -15.14 -6.11 -0.83
CA VAL A 67 -14.96 -5.56 0.54
C VAL A 67 -15.89 -4.37 0.79
N GLY A 68 -15.96 -3.42 -0.14
CA GLY A 68 -16.82 -2.24 -0.06
C GLY A 68 -18.31 -2.61 -0.02
N THR A 69 -18.72 -3.53 -0.89
CA THR A 69 -20.11 -4.04 -0.94
C THR A 69 -20.47 -4.73 0.37
N TRP A 70 -19.59 -5.55 0.93
CA TRP A 70 -19.80 -6.18 2.23
C TRP A 70 -19.92 -5.15 3.35
N ALA A 71 -19.01 -4.17 3.39
CA ALA A 71 -18.99 -3.13 4.41
C ALA A 71 -20.25 -2.25 4.39
N ALA A 72 -20.80 -1.95 3.21
CA ALA A 72 -22.02 -1.17 3.06
C ALA A 72 -23.28 -1.86 3.63
N ASN A 73 -23.26 -3.19 3.73
CA ASN A 73 -24.36 -3.97 4.31
C ASN A 73 -24.26 -4.12 5.83
N LEU A 74 -23.24 -3.56 6.48
CA LEU A 74 -23.12 -3.56 7.92
C LEU A 74 -23.91 -2.39 8.53
N ASP A 75 -24.60 -2.65 9.64
CA ASP A 75 -25.16 -1.60 10.50
C ASP A 75 -24.06 -0.98 11.39
N LYS A 76 -23.00 -0.46 10.76
CA LYS A 76 -21.81 0.10 11.41
C LYS A 76 -21.20 1.24 10.60
N LYS A 77 -20.51 2.16 11.28
CA LYS A 77 -19.59 3.11 10.64
C LYS A 77 -18.26 2.42 10.40
N VAL A 78 -17.86 2.29 9.14
CA VAL A 78 -16.60 1.65 8.72
C VAL A 78 -15.65 2.73 8.22
N LEU A 79 -14.40 2.69 8.68
CA LEU A 79 -13.31 3.51 8.16
C LEU A 79 -12.38 2.61 7.35
N MET A 80 -12.15 2.95 6.09
CA MET A 80 -11.15 2.32 5.25
C MET A 80 -9.81 3.06 5.42
N ILE A 81 -8.74 2.32 5.69
CA ILE A 81 -7.39 2.88 5.85
C ILE A 81 -6.50 2.19 4.82
N ALA A 82 -5.87 2.97 3.95
CA ALA A 82 -4.88 2.54 2.98
C ALA A 82 -3.58 3.29 3.23
N SER A 83 -2.45 2.57 3.21
CA SER A 83 -1.13 3.11 3.55
C SER A 83 -0.04 2.56 2.65
N GLY A 84 1.06 3.30 2.55
CA GLY A 84 2.20 2.99 1.67
C GLY A 84 2.23 3.87 0.42
N GLY A 85 3.36 3.86 -0.28
CA GLY A 85 3.63 4.72 -1.43
C GLY A 85 4.11 6.14 -1.04
N LEU A 86 4.18 7.09 -1.97
CA LEU A 86 3.90 7.00 -3.41
C LEU A 86 5.17 6.56 -4.17
N SER A 87 5.67 7.35 -5.13
CA SER A 87 6.91 7.04 -5.84
C SER A 87 8.10 6.99 -4.88
N HIS A 88 8.78 5.84 -4.85
CA HIS A 88 10.02 5.61 -4.11
C HIS A 88 10.63 4.26 -4.49
N ASP A 89 11.96 4.16 -4.32
CA ASP A 89 12.71 2.94 -4.66
C ASP A 89 13.81 2.57 -3.64
N PRO A 90 13.46 2.33 -2.37
CA PRO A 90 14.42 1.86 -1.39
C PRO A 90 15.01 0.50 -1.80
N PRO A 91 16.28 0.22 -1.47
CA PRO A 91 16.93 -1.05 -1.81
C PRO A 91 16.34 -2.19 -0.96
N LEU A 92 15.35 -2.88 -1.52
CA LEU A 92 14.73 -4.07 -0.93
C LEU A 92 15.33 -5.34 -1.53
N PRO A 93 15.65 -6.37 -0.71
CA PRO A 93 16.14 -7.63 -1.24
C PRO A 93 15.09 -8.30 -2.12
N ARG A 94 15.42 -8.53 -3.40
CA ARG A 94 14.55 -9.28 -4.32
C ARG A 94 14.81 -10.76 -4.17
N TRP A 95 13.77 -11.57 -3.97
CA TRP A 95 13.90 -13.01 -3.69
C TRP A 95 14.87 -13.75 -4.64
N ALA A 96 14.79 -13.47 -5.94
CA ALA A 96 15.61 -14.11 -6.96
C ALA A 96 17.11 -13.80 -6.84
N GLU A 97 17.46 -12.62 -6.31
CA GLU A 97 18.83 -12.10 -6.20
C GLU A 97 19.34 -12.10 -4.76
N ALA A 98 18.44 -12.37 -3.80
CA ALA A 98 18.74 -12.36 -2.38
C ALA A 98 19.72 -13.48 -2.03
N THR A 99 20.72 -13.11 -1.22
CA THR A 99 21.59 -14.04 -0.51
C THR A 99 20.77 -14.94 0.43
N ASP A 100 21.33 -16.07 0.84
CA ASP A 100 20.63 -16.99 1.76
C ASP A 100 20.25 -16.33 3.08
N ALA A 101 21.12 -15.45 3.61
CA ALA A 101 20.83 -14.67 4.80
C ALA A 101 19.67 -13.68 4.59
N GLN A 102 19.58 -13.05 3.43
CA GLN A 102 18.46 -12.17 3.08
C GLN A 102 17.16 -12.97 2.91
N LYS A 103 17.21 -14.16 2.31
CA LYS A 103 16.03 -15.03 2.18
C LYS A 103 15.52 -15.51 3.54
N GLU A 104 16.42 -15.91 4.43
CA GLU A 104 16.08 -16.29 5.80
C GLU A 104 15.40 -15.13 6.53
N PHE A 105 15.95 -13.91 6.41
CA PHE A 105 15.34 -12.72 6.97
C PHE A 105 13.97 -12.38 6.33
N LEU A 106 13.79 -12.57 5.02
CA LEU A 106 12.49 -12.36 4.38
C LEU A 106 11.41 -13.35 4.85
N LEU A 107 11.80 -14.58 5.24
CA LEU A 107 10.86 -15.61 5.70
C LEU A 107 10.57 -15.52 7.20
N HIS A 108 11.55 -15.16 8.01
CA HIS A 108 11.52 -15.31 9.47
C HIS A 108 11.96 -14.05 10.24
N GLY A 109 12.31 -12.98 9.53
CA GLY A 109 12.85 -11.76 10.13
C GLY A 109 11.79 -10.98 10.92
N HIS A 110 12.16 -10.61 12.13
CA HIS A 110 11.40 -9.70 12.99
C HIS A 110 12.32 -8.54 13.40
N PRO A 111 12.36 -7.44 12.62
CA PRO A 111 13.30 -6.35 12.88
C PRO A 111 13.04 -5.69 14.22
N ASP A 112 14.07 -5.66 15.06
CA ASP A 112 14.07 -4.91 16.31
C ASP A 112 14.28 -3.40 16.08
N GLN A 113 14.43 -2.62 17.15
CA GLN A 113 14.64 -1.19 17.00
C GLN A 113 15.99 -0.85 16.34
N ALA A 114 17.05 -1.60 16.65
CA ALA A 114 18.36 -1.36 16.07
C ALA A 114 18.37 -1.69 14.57
N ASP A 115 17.68 -2.74 14.15
CA ASP A 115 17.48 -3.07 12.73
C ASP A 115 16.76 -1.95 11.98
N ARG A 116 15.73 -1.35 12.60
CA ARG A 116 14.97 -0.22 12.04
C ARG A 116 15.84 1.01 11.92
N ASP A 117 16.57 1.38 12.97
CA ASP A 117 17.46 2.53 12.98
C ASP A 117 18.56 2.37 11.91
N ALA A 118 19.11 1.16 11.76
CA ALA A 118 20.11 0.84 10.73
C ALA A 118 19.52 0.87 9.30
N ARG A 119 18.24 0.50 9.13
CA ARG A 119 17.52 0.64 7.86
C ARG A 119 17.30 2.12 7.52
N GLU A 120 16.81 2.91 8.46
CA GLU A 120 16.59 4.35 8.29
C GLU A 120 17.90 5.07 7.92
N ALA A 121 18.98 4.77 8.62
CA ALA A 121 20.30 5.32 8.31
C ALA A 121 20.75 4.99 6.88
N ARG A 122 20.49 3.77 6.39
CA ARG A 122 20.78 3.37 5.00
C ARG A 122 19.93 4.12 3.98
N VAL A 123 18.63 4.28 4.25
CA VAL A 123 17.72 5.04 3.36
C VAL A 123 18.14 6.51 3.30
N THR A 124 18.40 7.14 4.44
CA THR A 124 18.88 8.53 4.49
C THR A 124 20.25 8.70 3.81
N ALA A 125 21.17 7.73 3.96
CA ALA A 125 22.45 7.77 3.26
C ALA A 125 22.26 7.62 1.74
N ALA A 126 21.39 6.71 1.30
CA ALA A 126 21.07 6.51 -0.10
C ALA A 126 20.41 7.75 -0.72
N GLY A 127 19.51 8.43 -0.01
CA GLY A 127 18.89 9.69 -0.46
C GLY A 127 19.85 10.88 -0.55
N LYS A 128 21.02 10.79 0.10
CA LYS A 128 22.10 11.79 -0.04
C LYS A 128 23.10 11.46 -1.14
N ALA A 129 23.12 10.22 -1.63
CA ALA A 129 23.97 9.80 -2.73
C ALA A 129 23.31 10.15 -4.08
N ASN A 130 24.11 10.34 -5.14
CA ASN A 130 23.55 10.58 -6.46
C ASN A 130 22.79 9.33 -6.94
N ALA A 131 21.59 9.47 -7.50
CA ALA A 131 20.76 8.37 -8.03
C ALA A 131 21.52 7.44 -9.00
N ALA A 132 22.46 8.00 -9.77
CA ALA A 132 23.33 7.25 -10.68
C ALA A 132 24.29 6.26 -10.00
N GLU A 133 24.60 6.43 -8.71
CA GLU A 133 25.51 5.56 -7.96
C GLU A 133 24.78 4.40 -7.25
N THR A 134 23.47 4.54 -7.02
CA THR A 134 22.68 3.60 -6.21
C THR A 134 21.72 2.75 -7.03
N GLY A 135 21.40 3.15 -8.27
CA GLY A 135 20.38 2.49 -9.09
C GLY A 135 18.96 2.70 -8.57
N ILE A 136 18.78 3.68 -7.67
CA ILE A 136 17.50 4.10 -7.09
C ILE A 136 16.91 5.15 -8.02
N ILE A 137 15.64 5.01 -8.36
CA ILE A 137 14.92 6.00 -9.18
C ILE A 137 14.55 7.19 -8.31
N ASP A 138 14.67 8.41 -8.87
CA ASP A 138 14.25 9.63 -8.18
C ASP A 138 12.74 9.64 -7.93
N ILE A 139 12.32 10.42 -6.92
CA ILE A 139 10.90 10.68 -6.67
C ILE A 139 10.28 11.26 -7.94
N ASN A 140 9.09 10.78 -8.31
CA ASN A 140 8.36 11.22 -9.49
C ASN A 140 7.06 11.96 -9.11
N PRO A 141 7.12 13.28 -8.85
CA PRO A 141 5.93 14.06 -8.51
C PRO A 141 4.82 14.06 -9.55
N GLU A 142 5.15 13.96 -10.84
CA GLU A 142 4.14 13.95 -11.91
C GLU A 142 3.32 12.66 -11.87
N TRP A 143 4.00 11.52 -11.68
CA TRP A 143 3.34 10.24 -11.48
C TRP A 143 2.51 10.22 -10.19
N ASP A 144 3.06 10.75 -9.09
CA ASP A 144 2.39 10.82 -7.80
C ASP A 144 1.07 11.61 -7.87
N GLN A 145 1.14 12.82 -8.44
CA GLN A 145 -0.03 13.69 -8.58
C GLN A 145 -1.07 13.11 -9.53
N LYS A 146 -0.64 12.45 -10.62
CA LYS A 146 -1.54 11.73 -11.50
C LYS A 146 -2.24 10.59 -10.77
N PHE A 147 -1.51 9.77 -10.01
CA PHE A 147 -2.07 8.67 -9.24
C PHE A 147 -3.08 9.17 -8.20
N MET A 148 -2.75 10.25 -7.48
CA MET A 148 -3.68 10.89 -6.54
C MET A 148 -4.91 11.47 -7.24
N ALA A 149 -4.77 12.04 -8.45
CA ALA A 149 -5.91 12.51 -9.24
C ALA A 149 -6.83 11.36 -9.69
N ASP A 150 -6.27 10.20 -10.05
CA ASP A 150 -7.04 8.99 -10.33
C ASP A 150 -7.75 8.48 -9.06
N CYS A 151 -7.11 8.58 -7.90
CA CYS A 151 -7.75 8.34 -6.60
C CYS A 151 -8.83 9.37 -6.27
N ALA A 152 -8.79 10.58 -6.80
CA ALA A 152 -9.80 11.59 -6.53
C ALA A 152 -11.03 11.47 -7.45
N SER A 153 -10.92 10.73 -8.56
CA SER A 153 -11.95 10.73 -9.60
C SER A 153 -13.18 9.88 -9.25
N ALA A 154 -13.13 9.09 -8.17
CA ALA A 154 -14.15 8.09 -7.83
C ALA A 154 -14.47 7.10 -8.97
N ASP A 155 -13.51 6.87 -9.88
CA ASP A 155 -13.59 5.93 -10.99
C ASP A 155 -12.47 4.87 -10.86
N PRO A 156 -12.74 3.76 -10.16
CA PRO A 156 -11.74 2.72 -9.92
C PRO A 156 -11.21 2.07 -11.20
N THR A 157 -11.93 2.11 -12.32
CA THR A 157 -11.49 1.47 -13.57
C THR A 157 -10.24 2.13 -14.16
N ARG A 158 -9.93 3.36 -13.75
CA ARG A 158 -8.68 4.04 -14.12
C ARG A 158 -7.45 3.29 -13.63
N PHE A 159 -7.54 2.62 -12.48
CA PHE A 159 -6.43 1.84 -11.92
C PHE A 159 -6.03 0.65 -12.79
N ASP A 160 -6.95 0.12 -13.61
CA ASP A 160 -6.70 -1.06 -14.45
C ASP A 160 -5.61 -0.82 -15.52
N HIS A 161 -5.32 0.46 -15.83
CA HIS A 161 -4.28 0.85 -16.79
C HIS A 161 -2.86 0.80 -16.21
N TYR A 162 -2.71 0.71 -14.89
CA TYR A 162 -1.39 0.64 -14.25
C TYR A 162 -0.85 -0.78 -14.33
N THR A 163 0.32 -0.93 -14.96
CA THR A 163 1.04 -2.20 -15.02
C THR A 163 2.22 -2.19 -14.05
N ALA A 164 2.53 -3.33 -13.46
CA ALA A 164 3.64 -3.43 -12.51
C ALA A 164 4.99 -3.03 -13.16
N ALA A 165 5.23 -3.41 -14.41
CA ALA A 165 6.46 -3.05 -15.11
C ALA A 165 6.58 -1.52 -15.29
N GLN A 166 5.52 -0.86 -15.77
CA GLN A 166 5.55 0.59 -16.01
C GLN A 166 5.65 1.37 -14.69
N MET A 167 4.95 0.94 -13.65
CA MET A 167 5.06 1.58 -12.33
C MET A 167 6.47 1.48 -11.76
N ALA A 168 7.13 0.32 -11.90
CA ALA A 168 8.50 0.16 -11.45
C ALA A 168 9.45 1.07 -12.22
N GLU A 169 9.26 1.24 -13.54
CA GLU A 169 10.05 2.15 -14.37
C GLU A 169 9.81 3.63 -14.03
N ASP A 170 8.55 4.03 -13.88
CA ASP A 170 8.17 5.44 -13.73
C ASP A 170 8.36 5.94 -12.29
N ALA A 171 8.12 5.09 -11.29
CA ALA A 171 7.90 5.51 -9.90
C ALA A 171 8.67 4.70 -8.86
N GLY A 172 9.49 3.74 -9.27
CA GLY A 172 10.26 2.90 -8.36
C GLY A 172 9.57 1.59 -8.00
N ASN A 173 10.36 0.60 -7.58
CA ASN A 173 9.83 -0.74 -7.26
C ASN A 173 8.89 -0.71 -6.04
N SER A 174 9.08 0.25 -5.13
CA SER A 174 8.22 0.38 -3.94
C SER A 174 7.02 1.30 -4.15
N SER A 175 6.88 1.94 -5.31
CA SER A 175 5.60 2.54 -5.75
C SER A 175 4.44 1.54 -5.68
N HIS A 176 4.74 0.25 -5.71
CA HIS A 176 3.75 -0.79 -5.69
C HIS A 176 2.91 -0.88 -4.43
N GLU A 177 3.36 -0.27 -3.33
CA GLU A 177 2.59 -0.14 -2.10
C GLU A 177 1.26 0.62 -2.31
N VAL A 178 1.14 1.48 -3.33
CA VAL A 178 -0.12 2.17 -3.66
C VAL A 178 -1.26 1.22 -4.06
N ARG A 179 -0.99 -0.07 -4.23
CA ARG A 179 -2.02 -1.12 -4.37
C ARG A 179 -3.02 -1.10 -3.22
N THR A 180 -2.59 -0.71 -2.02
CA THR A 180 -3.49 -0.51 -0.88
C THR A 180 -4.44 0.67 -1.11
N TRP A 181 -3.99 1.74 -1.78
CA TRP A 181 -4.83 2.89 -2.14
C TRP A 181 -5.85 2.49 -3.19
N VAL A 182 -5.45 1.73 -4.21
CA VAL A 182 -6.38 1.13 -5.19
C VAL A 182 -7.45 0.34 -4.46
N ALA A 183 -7.09 -0.49 -3.47
CA ALA A 183 -8.05 -1.21 -2.66
C ALA A 183 -8.96 -0.26 -1.84
N GLY A 184 -8.39 0.71 -1.13
CA GLY A 184 -9.16 1.66 -0.30
C GLY A 184 -10.19 2.45 -1.10
N PHE A 185 -9.77 3.06 -2.21
CA PHE A 185 -10.65 3.87 -3.05
C PHE A 185 -11.66 3.04 -3.84
N SER A 186 -11.31 1.83 -4.30
CA SER A 186 -12.27 0.92 -4.95
C SER A 186 -13.35 0.45 -3.97
N ALA A 187 -12.96 0.11 -2.74
CA ALA A 187 -13.92 -0.26 -1.69
C ALA A 187 -14.83 0.91 -1.32
N LEU A 188 -14.28 2.13 -1.22
CA LEU A 188 -15.07 3.32 -0.92
C LEU A 188 -16.09 3.62 -2.03
N THR A 189 -15.69 3.56 -3.31
CA THR A 189 -16.62 3.70 -4.44
C THR A 189 -17.72 2.64 -4.37
N ALA A 190 -17.37 1.36 -4.17
CA ALA A 190 -18.35 0.28 -4.13
C ALA A 190 -19.34 0.41 -2.96
N ALA A 191 -18.90 0.94 -1.82
CA ALA A 191 -19.75 1.10 -0.64
C ALA A 191 -20.81 2.21 -0.79
N HIS A 192 -20.52 3.26 -1.57
CA HIS A 192 -21.35 4.48 -1.62
C HIS A 192 -21.81 4.88 -3.03
N GLY A 193 -21.38 4.16 -4.07
CA GLY A 193 -21.62 4.55 -5.47
C GLY A 193 -20.78 5.75 -5.93
N GLY A 194 -19.74 6.11 -5.17
CA GLY A 194 -18.87 7.27 -5.38
C GLY A 194 -18.45 7.92 -4.05
N TYR A 195 -17.54 8.88 -4.11
CA TYR A 195 -17.09 9.69 -2.97
C TYR A 195 -16.58 11.05 -3.45
N GLN A 196 -16.31 11.95 -2.50
CA GLN A 196 -15.58 13.20 -2.71
C GLN A 196 -14.35 13.24 -1.82
N VAL A 197 -13.23 13.72 -2.37
CA VAL A 197 -12.02 14.01 -1.60
C VAL A 197 -12.23 15.35 -0.89
N GLU A 198 -12.23 15.32 0.44
CA GLU A 198 -12.40 16.50 1.29
C GLU A 198 -11.05 17.15 1.64
N TYR A 199 -9.97 16.37 1.60
CA TYR A 199 -8.62 16.84 1.88
C TYR A 199 -7.60 16.08 1.05
N GLU A 200 -6.65 16.80 0.46
CA GLU A 200 -5.48 16.25 -0.20
C GLU A 200 -4.21 16.99 0.26
N PHE A 201 -3.13 16.24 0.42
CA PHE A 201 -1.80 16.79 0.65
C PHE A 201 -0.79 15.96 -0.13
N TYR A 202 0.14 16.64 -0.79
CA TYR A 202 1.26 16.01 -1.48
C TYR A 202 2.54 16.80 -1.24
N ARG A 203 3.63 16.08 -0.97
CA ARG A 203 4.98 16.65 -0.94
C ARG A 203 6.03 15.58 -1.29
N PRO A 204 6.94 15.84 -2.24
CA PRO A 204 8.15 15.03 -2.36
C PRO A 204 9.04 15.29 -1.14
N ILE A 205 9.54 14.24 -0.51
CA ILE A 205 10.45 14.31 0.63
C ILE A 205 11.79 13.68 0.22
N PRO A 206 12.72 14.45 -0.38
CA PRO A 206 14.02 13.94 -0.81
C PRO A 206 14.81 13.24 0.30
N GLU A 207 14.67 13.70 1.55
CA GLU A 207 15.34 13.12 2.71
C GLU A 207 14.90 11.68 3.01
N PHE A 208 13.70 11.31 2.56
CA PHE A 208 13.14 9.95 2.67
C PHE A 208 13.09 9.22 1.33
N VAL A 209 13.54 9.87 0.25
CA VAL A 209 13.51 9.32 -1.12
C VAL A 209 12.09 8.88 -1.51
N ALA A 210 11.08 9.62 -1.06
CA ALA A 210 9.69 9.23 -1.26
C ALA A 210 8.75 10.42 -1.53
N GLY A 211 7.79 10.19 -2.42
CA GLY A 211 6.59 11.00 -2.56
C GLY A 211 5.64 10.76 -1.38
N PHE A 212 5.28 11.80 -0.64
CA PHE A 212 4.37 11.69 0.49
C PHE A 212 2.99 12.23 0.12
N GLY A 213 1.98 11.35 0.17
CA GLY A 213 0.58 11.68 -0.11
C GLY A 213 -0.33 11.39 1.08
N LEU A 214 -1.36 12.23 1.27
CA LEU A 214 -2.45 11.98 2.21
C LEU A 214 -3.77 12.43 1.56
N MET A 215 -4.79 11.58 1.63
CA MET A 215 -6.14 11.88 1.13
C MET A 215 -7.20 11.47 2.16
N ILE A 216 -8.22 12.30 2.32
CA ILE A 216 -9.42 12.00 3.12
C ILE A 216 -10.61 12.12 2.18
N ALA A 217 -11.42 11.07 2.10
CA ALA A 217 -12.59 11.00 1.22
C ALA A 217 -13.82 10.47 1.94
N ARG A 218 -15.00 10.88 1.45
CA ARG A 218 -16.32 10.58 2.00
C ARG A 218 -17.36 10.36 0.92
#